data_AF-A0A840DJ46-F1
#
_entry.id   AF-A0A840DJ46-F1
#
_cell.length_a   1.000
_cell.length_b   1.000
_cell.length_c   1.000
_cell.angle_alpha   90.00
_cell.angle_beta   90.00
_cell.angle_gamma   90.00
#
_symmetry.space_group_name_H-M   'P 1'
#
loop_
_entity.id
_entity.type
_entity.pdbx_description
1 polymer ?
#
loop_
_entity_poly.entity_id
_entity_poly.type
_entity_poly.pdbx_seq_one_letter_code
_entity_poly.pdbx_strand_id
1 'polypeptide(L)'
;MTERQEIKREETVRVERTVKINRLLLLGAGLGAVLAVLITVLFPVVPEGFYTLGQIAGFMAIIGAALGLLAGALLALVLTRLAKKRSGTATAVRAEVK
;
A
#
# COMPACT_ATOMS: atom_id res chain seq x y z
N MET A 1 -41.70 -5.43 -39.54
CA MET A 1 -41.64 -5.32 -38.08
C MET A 1 -40.74 -6.46 -37.62
N THR A 2 -39.43 -6.24 -37.58
CA THR A 2 -38.42 -7.28 -37.32
C THR A 2 -37.93 -7.09 -35.89
N GLU A 3 -38.40 -7.93 -34.97
CA GLU A 3 -37.90 -7.99 -33.60
C GLU A 3 -36.42 -8.37 -33.63
N ARG A 4 -35.54 -7.41 -33.30
CA ARG A 4 -34.16 -7.70 -32.93
C ARG A 4 -34.20 -8.44 -31.60
N GLN A 5 -33.96 -9.75 -31.64
CA GLN A 5 -33.74 -10.57 -30.46
C GLN A 5 -32.48 -10.05 -29.74
N GLU A 6 -32.68 -9.34 -28.64
CA GLU A 6 -31.62 -8.83 -27.77
C GLU A 6 -31.16 -10.00 -26.88
N ILE A 7 -30.08 -10.69 -27.28
CA ILE A 7 -29.51 -11.79 -26.50
C ILE A 7 -28.79 -11.18 -25.29
N LYS A 8 -29.53 -11.04 -24.18
CA LYS A 8 -28.99 -10.52 -22.92
C LYS A 8 -28.19 -11.61 -22.20
N ARG A 9 -26.87 -11.63 -22.41
CA ARG A 9 -25.97 -12.56 -21.72
C ARG A 9 -25.58 -11.99 -20.36
N GLU A 10 -26.21 -12.48 -19.29
CA GLU A 10 -25.88 -12.10 -17.92
C GLU A 10 -24.56 -12.78 -17.49
N GLU A 11 -23.48 -12.03 -17.45
CA GLU A 11 -22.15 -12.53 -17.07
C GLU A 11 -21.76 -11.98 -15.69
N THR A 12 -21.68 -12.86 -14.69
CA THR A 12 -21.39 -12.49 -13.29
C THR A 12 -19.91 -12.15 -13.11
N VAL A 13 -19.52 -10.90 -13.33
CA VAL A 13 -18.15 -10.43 -13.07
C VAL A 13 -17.95 -10.04 -11.61
N ARG A 14 -16.88 -10.56 -11.01
CA ARG A 14 -16.49 -10.27 -9.62
C ARG A 14 -15.75 -8.94 -9.56
N VAL A 15 -16.40 -7.89 -9.09
CA VAL A 15 -15.73 -6.61 -8.81
C VAL A 15 -14.93 -6.74 -7.51
N GLU A 16 -13.66 -7.15 -7.60
CA GLU A 16 -12.76 -7.11 -6.44
C GLU A 16 -12.25 -5.69 -6.22
N ARG A 17 -12.58 -5.11 -5.06
CA ARG A 17 -12.03 -3.82 -4.63
C ARG A 17 -10.57 -4.03 -4.21
N THR A 18 -9.63 -3.87 -5.14
CA THR A 18 -8.20 -3.99 -4.84
C THR A 18 -7.76 -2.86 -3.89
N VAL A 19 -7.28 -3.23 -2.70
CA VAL A 19 -6.64 -2.29 -1.78
C VAL A 19 -5.31 -1.85 -2.40
N LYS A 20 -5.07 -0.53 -2.45
CA LYS A 20 -3.85 0.06 -3.01
C LYS A 20 -2.66 -0.11 -2.06
N ILE A 21 -2.14 -1.33 -1.93
CA ILE A 21 -1.03 -1.71 -1.03
C ILE A 21 0.19 -0.81 -1.24
N ASN A 22 0.51 -0.45 -2.49
CA ASN A 22 1.65 0.40 -2.83
C ASN A 22 1.66 1.73 -2.06
N ARG A 23 0.49 2.35 -1.86
CA ARG A 23 0.41 3.64 -1.15
C ARG A 23 0.76 3.49 0.33
N LEU A 24 0.33 2.40 0.95
CA LEU A 24 0.58 2.14 2.36
C LEU A 24 2.05 1.80 2.63
N LEU A 25 2.66 1.01 1.74
CA LEU A 25 4.09 0.70 1.81
C LEU A 25 4.95 1.95 1.66
N LEU A 26 4.62 2.81 0.68
CA LEU A 26 5.38 4.03 0.42
C LEU A 26 5.26 5.03 1.60
N LEU A 27 4.05 5.16 2.17
CA LEU A 27 3.82 5.96 3.37
C LEU A 27 4.59 5.40 4.58
N GLY A 28 4.52 4.09 4.82
CA GLY A 28 5.21 3.46 5.93
C GLY A 28 6.73 3.62 5.84
N ALA A 29 7.31 3.33 4.68
CA ALA A 29 8.73 3.47 4.43
C ALA A 29 9.19 4.93 4.56
N GLY A 30 8.45 5.86 3.94
CA GLY A 30 8.76 7.29 4.01
C GLY A 30 8.70 7.82 5.44
N LEU A 31 7.63 7.50 6.18
CA LEU A 31 7.47 7.93 7.56
C LEU A 31 8.56 7.34 8.48
N GLY A 32 8.88 6.05 8.32
CA GLY A 32 9.94 5.39 9.09
C GLY A 32 11.32 5.99 8.83
N ALA A 33 11.64 6.29 7.56
CA ALA A 33 12.90 6.95 7.20
C ALA A 33 13.01 8.34 7.85
N VAL A 34 11.94 9.14 7.72
CA VAL A 34 11.88 10.50 8.26
C VAL A 34 12.01 10.49 9.78
N LEU A 35 11.30 9.59 10.47
CA LEU A 35 11.38 9.45 11.92
C LEU A 35 12.78 9.04 12.37
N ALA A 36 13.43 8.10 11.68
CA ALA A 36 14.77 7.67 12.06
C ALA A 36 15.83 8.76 11.85
N VAL A 37 15.73 9.53 10.76
CA VAL A 37 16.58 10.71 10.55
C VAL A 37 16.33 11.76 11.63
N LEU A 38 15.05 12.04 11.96
CA LEU A 38 14.69 12.97 13.03
C LEU A 38 15.30 12.55 14.37
N ILE A 39 15.13 11.27 14.76
CA ILE A 39 15.71 10.74 15.99
C ILE A 39 17.24 10.90 15.98
N THR A 40 17.90 10.62 14.84
CA THR A 40 19.36 10.73 14.73
C THR A 40 19.85 12.17 14.86
N VAL A 41 19.14 13.12 14.27
CA VAL A 41 19.51 14.55 14.33
C VAL A 41 19.21 15.14 15.71
N LEU A 42 18.10 14.74 16.34
CA LEU A 42 17.71 15.20 17.67
C LEU A 42 18.56 14.57 18.79
N PHE A 43 19.03 13.34 18.60
CA PHE A 43 19.87 12.61 19.55
C PHE A 43 21.15 12.12 18.86
N PRO A 44 22.09 13.03 18.58
CA PRO A 44 23.34 12.68 17.91
C PRO A 44 24.23 11.88 18.85
N VAL A 45 24.18 10.55 18.74
CA VAL A 45 25.16 9.65 19.34
C VAL A 45 26.28 9.49 18.32
N VAL A 46 27.31 10.34 18.41
CA VAL A 46 28.48 10.24 17.54
C VAL A 46 29.56 9.46 18.30
N PRO A 47 29.85 8.20 17.91
CA PRO A 47 31.04 7.54 18.42
C PRO A 47 32.26 8.31 17.92
N GLU A 48 33.15 8.70 18.84
CA GLU A 48 34.31 9.53 18.49
C GLU A 48 35.14 8.87 17.38
N GLY A 49 35.23 9.56 16.24
CA GLY A 49 36.21 9.28 15.18
C GLY A 49 35.81 8.35 14.03
N PHE A 50 34.68 7.63 14.08
CA PHE A 50 34.38 6.61 13.05
C PHE A 50 33.42 7.06 11.94
N TYR A 51 32.43 7.89 12.26
CA TYR A 51 31.38 8.27 11.31
C TYR A 51 30.95 9.73 11.48
N THR A 52 30.70 10.39 10.37
CA THR A 52 30.06 11.71 10.36
C THR A 52 28.57 11.59 10.69
N LEU A 53 27.98 12.64 11.28
CA LEU A 53 26.55 12.67 11.60
C LEU A 53 25.67 12.38 10.37
N GLY A 54 26.06 12.86 9.19
CA GLY A 54 25.34 12.59 7.94
C GLY A 54 25.35 11.11 7.54
N GLN A 55 26.44 10.38 7.79
CA GLN A 55 26.51 8.94 7.53
C GLN A 55 25.62 8.16 8.49
N ILE A 56 25.65 8.48 9.79
CA ILE A 56 24.79 7.83 10.80
C ILE A 56 23.32 8.09 10.46
N ALA A 57 22.97 9.32 10.10
CA ALA A 57 21.61 9.68 9.68
C ALA A 57 21.18 8.91 8.43
N GLY A 58 22.07 8.72 7.44
CA GLY A 58 21.80 7.92 6.25
C GLY A 58 21.54 6.44 6.58
N PHE A 59 22.35 5.82 7.43
CA PHE A 59 22.13 4.43 7.84
C PHE A 59 20.84 4.27 8.64
N MET A 60 20.56 5.20 9.57
CA MET A 60 19.31 5.23 10.31
C MET A 60 18.11 5.45 9.40
N ALA A 61 18.23 6.26 8.34
CA ALA A 61 17.17 6.44 7.35
C ALA A 61 16.80 5.12 6.67
N ILE A 62 17.79 4.31 6.28
CA ILE A 62 17.58 3.01 5.64
C ILE A 62 16.92 2.02 6.61
N ILE A 63 17.43 1.94 7.84
CA ILE A 63 16.88 1.06 8.88
C ILE A 63 15.45 1.48 9.23
N GLY A 64 15.23 2.78 9.43
CA GLY A 64 13.92 3.37 9.66
C GLY A 64 12.95 3.11 8.51
N ALA A 65 13.40 3.24 7.26
CA ALA A 65 12.61 2.92 6.08
C ALA A 65 12.19 1.45 6.06
N ALA A 66 13.11 0.53 6.37
CA ALA A 66 12.83 -0.91 6.41
C ALA A 66 11.81 -1.26 7.50
N LEU A 67 11.97 -0.71 8.71
CA LEU A 67 11.02 -0.91 9.81
C LEU A 67 9.65 -0.29 9.50
N GLY A 68 9.64 0.91 8.94
CA GLY A 68 8.42 1.59 8.49
C GLY A 68 7.71 0.83 7.37
N LEU A 69 8.46 0.23 6.44
CA LEU A 69 7.91 -0.60 5.39
C LEU A 69 7.31 -1.90 5.95
N LEU A 70 7.96 -2.54 6.91
CA LEU A 70 7.41 -3.70 7.62
C LEU A 70 6.09 -3.36 8.33
N ALA A 71 6.06 -2.25 9.08
CA ALA A 71 4.84 -1.79 9.75
C ALA A 71 3.73 -1.43 8.75
N GLY A 72 4.07 -0.73 7.66
CA GLY A 72 3.16 -0.40 6.58
C GLY A 72 2.62 -1.64 5.87
N ALA A 73 3.45 -2.67 5.67
CA ALA A 73 3.05 -3.95 5.08
C ALA A 73 2.09 -4.72 5.99
N LEU A 74 2.37 -4.78 7.29
CA LEU A 74 1.48 -5.40 8.28
C LEU A 74 0.12 -4.70 8.29
N LEU A 75 0.11 -3.37 8.33
CA LEU A 75 -1.12 -2.58 8.28
C LEU A 75 -1.89 -2.82 6.97
N ALA A 76 -1.19 -2.87 5.83
CA ALA A 76 -1.79 -3.14 4.54
C ALA A 76 -2.41 -4.54 4.48
N LEU A 77 -1.75 -5.54 5.06
CA LEU A 77 -2.24 -6.91 5.13
C LEU A 77 -3.52 -7.00 5.98
N VAL A 78 -3.52 -6.33 7.14
CA VAL A 78 -4.70 -6.28 8.03
C VAL A 78 -5.89 -5.61 7.33
N LEU A 79 -5.67 -4.45 6.71
CA LEU A 79 -6.73 -3.75 5.97
C LEU A 79 -7.24 -4.55 4.77
N THR A 80 -6.33 -5.23 4.05
CA THR A 80 -6.71 -6.10 2.93
C THR A 80 -7.54 -7.29 3.40
N ARG A 81 -7.18 -7.91 4.53
CA ARG A 81 -7.96 -8.99 5.15
C ARG A 81 -9.35 -8.53 5.57
N LEU A 82 -9.45 -7.34 6.17
CA LEU A 82 -10.73 -6.77 6.59
C LEU A 82 -11.61 -6.37 5.40
N ALA A 83 -11.00 -5.79 4.36
CA ALA A 83 -11.69 -5.42 3.12
C ALA A 83 -12.21 -6.65 2.36
N LYS A 84 -11.43 -7.75 2.30
CA LYS A 84 -11.87 -9.02 1.71
C LYS A 84 -13.07 -9.62 2.44
N LYS A 85 -13.20 -9.36 3.75
CA LYS A 85 -14.36 -9.78 4.54
C LYS A 85 -15.62 -8.94 4.25
N ARG A 86 -15.47 -7.74 3.68
CA ARG A 86 -16.56 -6.79 3.37
C ARG A 86 -16.86 -6.62 1.88
N SER A 87 -16.14 -7.29 0.98
CA SER A 87 -16.45 -7.21 -0.46
C SER A 87 -17.71 -8.00 -0.77
N GLY A 88 -18.84 -7.30 -0.77
CA GLY A 88 -20.12 -7.80 -1.30
C GLY A 88 -20.02 -7.96 -2.82
N THR A 89 -20.62 -9.04 -3.32
CA THR A 89 -20.73 -9.38 -4.75
C THR A 89 -21.58 -8.33 -5.46
N ALA A 90 -21.04 -7.69 -6.51
CA ALA A 90 -21.80 -6.83 -7.41
C ALA A 90 -21.96 -7.53 -8.76
N THR A 91 -23.20 -7.71 -9.21
CA THR A 91 -23.55 -8.25 -10.52
C THR A 91 -23.40 -7.14 -11.56
N ALA A 92 -22.51 -7.28 -12.55
CA ALA A 92 -22.49 -6.38 -13.71
C ALA A 92 -23.15 -7.07 -14.91
N VAL A 93 -23.95 -6.32 -15.66
CA VAL A 93 -24.61 -6.81 -16.88
C VAL A 93 -23.86 -6.22 -18.07
N ARG A 94 -23.19 -7.06 -18.87
CA ARG A 94 -22.52 -6.66 -20.11
C ARG A 94 -23.56 -6.59 -21.23
N ALA A 95 -23.93 -5.39 -21.67
CA ALA A 95 -24.73 -5.19 -22.87
C ALA A 95 -23.78 -5.18 -24.09
N GLU A 96 -23.74 -6.27 -24.84
CA GLU A 96 -23.00 -6.34 -26.10
C GLU A 96 -23.95 -5.90 -27.24
N VAL A 97 -23.74 -4.70 -27.77
CA VAL A 97 -24.52 -4.17 -28.90
C VAL A 97 -23.76 -4.50 -30.19
N LYS A 98 -24.42 -5.21 -31.11
CA LYS A 98 -23.89 -5.62 -32.42
C LYS A 98 -24.49 -4.81 -33.56
#